data_AF-A0A1Q3ZEU9-F1
#
_entry.id   AF-A0A1Q3ZEU9-F1
#
_cell.length_a   1.000
_cell.length_b   1.000
_cell.length_c   1.000
_cell.angle_alpha   90.00
_cell.angle_beta   90.00
_cell.angle_gamma   90.00
#
_symmetry.space_group_name_H-M   'P 1'
#
loop_
_entity.id
_entity.type
_entity.pdbx_description
1 polymer ?
#
loop_
_entity_poly.entity_id
_entity_poly.type
_entity_poly.pdbx_seq_one_letter_code
_entity_poly.pdbx_strand_id
1 'polypeptide(L)'
;MKEYFSTYSKEQVFILDEDGDNYSSFDKAIEFINENTLESERSIKHDFIDGGSGFFIKDGITIKISCSNWDGTELRVDTELLTEADLQKIRQWAKEIYDYIHDTKKSL
;
A
#
# COMPACT_ATOMS: atom_id res chain seq x y z
N MET A 1 5.71 7.58 7.13
CA MET A 1 5.94 6.88 5.86
C MET A 1 7.40 7.01 5.45
N LYS A 2 8.04 5.93 5.00
CA LYS A 2 9.36 5.97 4.34
C LYS A 2 9.22 5.62 2.85
N GLU A 3 10.14 6.09 2.03
CA GLU A 3 10.17 5.86 0.58
C GLU A 3 11.57 5.40 0.17
N TYR A 4 11.67 4.33 -0.63
CA TYR A 4 12.93 3.90 -1.23
C TYR A 4 12.73 3.15 -2.55
N PHE A 5 13.75 3.19 -3.42
CA PHE A 5 13.76 2.42 -4.66
C PHE A 5 14.39 1.04 -4.42
N SER A 6 13.61 -0.02 -4.63
CA SER A 6 14.08 -1.40 -4.57
C SER A 6 14.84 -1.74 -5.85
N THR A 7 16.17 -1.86 -5.78
CA THR A 7 16.98 -2.27 -6.94
C THR A 7 16.79 -3.73 -7.33
N TYR A 8 16.32 -4.56 -6.40
CA TYR A 8 16.03 -5.97 -6.64
C TYR A 8 14.76 -6.16 -7.47
N SER A 9 13.66 -5.52 -7.04
CA SER A 9 12.37 -5.62 -7.74
C SER A 9 12.13 -4.52 -8.78
N LYS A 10 13.04 -3.53 -8.87
CA LYS A 10 12.93 -2.31 -9.71
C LYS A 10 11.67 -1.48 -9.44
N GLU A 11 11.18 -1.53 -8.20
CA GLU A 11 9.96 -0.84 -7.80
C GLU A 11 10.28 0.34 -6.89
N GLN A 12 9.44 1.37 -6.98
CA GLN A 12 9.34 2.37 -5.93
C GLN A 12 8.50 1.77 -4.79
N VAL A 13 9.05 1.80 -3.58
CA VAL A 13 8.41 1.24 -2.37
C VAL A 13 8.10 2.36 -1.38
N PHE A 14 6.89 2.32 -0.83
CA PHE A 14 6.43 3.18 0.25
C PHE A 14 6.11 2.31 1.46
N ILE A 15 6.83 2.51 2.55
CA ILE A 15 6.58 1.84 3.82
C ILE A 15 5.51 2.63 4.58
N LEU A 16 4.35 1.99 4.70
CA LEU A 16 3.17 2.54 5.34
C LEU A 16 3.20 2.36 6.85
N ASP A 17 3.78 1.28 7.36
CA ASP A 17 3.98 1.08 8.79
C ASP A 17 5.04 0.00 9.02
N GLU A 18 5.90 0.17 10.03
CA GLU A 18 6.96 -0.77 10.43
C GLU A 18 6.74 -1.33 11.85
N ASP A 19 5.71 -0.87 12.58
CA ASP A 19 5.51 -1.25 13.98
C ASP A 19 4.82 -2.62 14.14
N GLY A 20 5.16 -3.32 15.23
CA GLY A 20 5.03 -4.76 15.46
C GLY A 20 3.66 -5.44 15.40
N ASP A 21 2.64 -4.81 14.82
CA ASP A 21 1.41 -5.45 14.34
C ASP A 21 1.07 -4.99 12.90
N ASN A 22 1.91 -5.44 11.96
CA ASN A 22 1.76 -5.13 10.53
C ASN A 22 0.42 -5.62 9.93
N TYR A 23 -0.27 -6.58 10.57
CA TYR A 23 -1.56 -7.08 10.08
C TYR A 23 -2.66 -6.06 10.29
N SER A 24 -2.73 -5.42 11.46
CA SER A 24 -3.70 -4.33 11.71
C SER A 24 -3.52 -3.19 10.70
N SER A 25 -2.27 -2.83 10.40
CA SER A 25 -1.96 -1.76 9.44
C SER A 25 -2.30 -2.17 8.01
N PHE A 26 -2.08 -3.43 7.65
CA PHE A 26 -2.49 -3.98 6.37
C PHE A 26 -4.02 -4.02 6.22
N ASP A 27 -4.75 -4.44 7.25
CA ASP A 27 -6.22 -4.47 7.25
C ASP A 27 -6.80 -3.06 7.06
N LYS A 28 -6.26 -2.07 7.76
CA LYS A 28 -6.66 -0.66 7.57
C LYS A 28 -6.32 -0.14 6.17
N ALA A 29 -5.19 -0.54 5.61
CA ALA A 29 -4.83 -0.18 4.25
C ALA A 29 -5.82 -0.79 3.24
N ILE A 30 -6.20 -2.06 3.43
CA ILE A 30 -7.24 -2.71 2.64
C ILE A 30 -8.57 -1.98 2.78
N GLU A 31 -8.98 -1.63 4.00
CA GLU A 31 -10.21 -0.89 4.25
C GLU A 31 -10.24 0.40 3.43
N PHE A 32 -9.18 1.21 3.51
CA PHE A 32 -9.06 2.44 2.72
C PHE A 32 -9.13 2.16 1.22
N ILE A 33 -8.41 1.16 0.71
CA ILE A 33 -8.43 0.80 -0.71
C ILE A 33 -9.84 0.40 -1.13
N ASN A 34 -10.56 -0.38 -0.32
CA ASN A 34 -11.90 -0.84 -0.62
C ASN A 34 -12.92 0.30 -0.64
N GLU A 35 -12.76 1.31 0.22
CA GLU A 35 -13.60 2.51 0.24
C GLU A 35 -13.33 3.44 -0.96
N ASN A 36 -12.13 3.40 -1.54
CA ASN A 36 -11.67 4.38 -2.54
C ASN A 36 -11.39 3.78 -3.94
N THR A 37 -11.65 2.49 -4.16
CA THR A 37 -11.48 1.81 -5.45
C THR A 37 -12.65 0.89 -5.76
N LEU A 38 -12.92 0.65 -7.05
CA LEU A 38 -13.95 -0.30 -7.46
C LEU A 38 -13.47 -1.73 -7.20
N GLU A 39 -14.38 -2.66 -6.89
CA GLU A 39 -14.04 -4.07 -6.69
C GLU A 39 -13.35 -4.68 -7.93
N SER A 40 -13.75 -4.28 -9.14
CA SER A 40 -13.11 -4.72 -10.39
C SER A 40 -11.70 -4.20 -10.60
N GLU A 41 -11.28 -3.19 -9.84
CA GLU A 41 -9.96 -2.57 -9.94
C GLU A 41 -8.98 -3.16 -8.92
N ARG A 42 -9.39 -4.12 -8.10
CA ARG A 42 -8.53 -4.70 -7.05
C ARG A 42 -8.60 -6.21 -7.00
N SER A 43 -7.51 -6.81 -6.56
CA SER A 43 -7.44 -8.22 -6.20
C SER A 43 -6.47 -8.34 -5.03
N ILE A 44 -7.04 -8.39 -3.84
CA ILE A 44 -6.28 -8.45 -2.58
C ILE A 44 -6.57 -9.78 -1.91
N LYS A 45 -5.49 -10.48 -1.54
CA LYS A 45 -5.53 -11.73 -0.80
C LYS A 45 -4.95 -11.48 0.60
N HIS A 46 -5.68 -11.94 1.58
CA HIS A 46 -5.25 -11.95 2.97
C HIS A 46 -4.99 -13.40 3.38
N ASP A 47 -3.77 -13.71 3.78
CA ASP A 47 -3.42 -15.02 4.36
C ASP A 47 -2.82 -14.81 5.76
N PHE A 48 -3.41 -15.49 6.74
CA PHE A 48 -2.95 -15.40 8.12
C PHE A 48 -1.60 -16.10 8.35
N ILE A 49 -1.12 -16.89 7.39
CA ILE A 49 0.12 -17.69 7.51
C ILE A 49 1.33 -16.98 6.90
N ASP A 50 1.18 -16.47 5.68
CA ASP A 50 2.29 -15.88 4.89
C ASP A 50 2.19 -14.35 4.75
N GLY A 51 1.20 -13.73 5.39
CA GLY A 51 0.93 -12.30 5.28
C GLY A 51 -0.11 -11.95 4.20
N GLY A 52 -0.17 -10.67 3.89
CA GLY A 52 -1.11 -10.11 2.95
C GLY A 52 -0.44 -9.70 1.65
N SER A 53 -1.08 -9.94 0.51
CA SER A 53 -0.62 -9.41 -0.77
C SER A 53 -1.74 -9.15 -1.75
N GLY A 54 -1.55 -8.17 -2.61
CA GLY A 54 -2.56 -7.83 -3.60
C GLY A 54 -2.14 -6.70 -4.51
N PHE A 55 -3.10 -6.24 -5.27
CA PHE A 55 -2.98 -4.98 -6.00
C PHE A 55 -4.33 -4.27 -6.07
N PHE A 56 -4.25 -2.99 -6.38
CA PHE A 56 -5.37 -2.19 -6.85
C PHE A 56 -4.92 -1.31 -8.01
N ILE A 57 -5.88 -0.87 -8.81
CA ILE A 57 -5.67 -0.01 -9.97
C ILE A 57 -6.31 1.34 -9.64
N LYS A 58 -5.53 2.41 -9.73
CA LYS A 58 -6.03 3.77 -9.58
C LYS A 58 -5.48 4.63 -10.71
N ASP A 59 -6.39 5.30 -11.42
CA ASP A 59 -6.08 6.16 -12.56
C ASP A 59 -5.22 5.44 -13.64
N GLY A 60 -5.47 4.14 -13.84
CA GLY A 60 -4.74 3.29 -14.79
C GLY A 60 -3.38 2.77 -14.30
N ILE A 61 -2.99 3.05 -13.05
CA ILE A 61 -1.74 2.61 -12.44
C ILE A 61 -2.02 1.41 -11.55
N THR A 62 -1.32 0.30 -11.80
CA THR A 62 -1.34 -0.87 -10.92
C THR A 62 -0.40 -0.65 -9.74
N ILE A 63 -0.95 -0.67 -8.53
CA ILE A 63 -0.22 -0.50 -7.27
C ILE A 63 -0.34 -1.80 -6.49
N LYS A 64 0.80 -2.40 -6.15
CA LYS A 64 0.86 -3.60 -5.33
C LYS A 64 0.83 -3.19 -3.87
N ILE A 65 0.17 -3.99 -3.05
CA ILE A 65 0.22 -3.88 -1.60
C ILE A 65 0.67 -5.22 -1.02
N SER A 66 1.55 -5.18 -0.03
CA SER A 66 2.02 -6.36 0.69
C SER A 66 2.20 -6.06 2.16
N CYS A 67 2.02 -7.06 3.01
CA CYS A 67 2.58 -7.07 4.35
C CYS A 67 3.34 -8.37 4.59
N SER A 68 4.52 -8.24 5.19
CA SER A 68 5.26 -9.35 5.77
C SER A 68 5.42 -9.10 7.26
N ASN A 69 5.59 -10.15 8.05
CA ASN A 69 5.86 -10.03 9.49
C ASN A 69 7.16 -9.28 9.81
N TRP A 70 7.98 -8.94 8.80
CA TRP A 70 9.33 -8.41 8.97
C TRP A 70 9.53 -7.00 8.41
N ASP A 71 8.91 -6.68 7.27
CA ASP A 71 9.22 -5.46 6.50
C ASP A 71 8.15 -4.36 6.62
N GLY A 72 7.02 -4.66 7.25
CA GLY A 72 5.92 -3.71 7.38
C GLY A 72 4.81 -3.90 6.36
N THR A 73 3.86 -2.96 6.37
CA THR A 73 2.89 -2.78 5.29
C THR A 73 3.47 -1.88 4.21
N GLU A 74 3.43 -2.31 2.96
CA GLU A 74 4.13 -1.67 1.86
C GLU A 74 3.20 -1.43 0.66
N LEU A 75 3.37 -0.28 0.01
CA LEU A 75 2.91 -0.06 -1.36
C LEU A 75 4.09 -0.11 -2.30
N ARG A 76 3.93 -0.81 -3.42
CA ARG A 76 4.98 -1.02 -4.41
C ARG A 76 4.44 -0.71 -5.80
N VAL A 77 5.24 -0.02 -6.60
CA VAL A 77 4.88 0.31 -7.97
C VAL A 77 6.08 0.19 -8.91
N ASP A 78 5.84 -0.41 -10.08
CA ASP A 78 6.82 -0.41 -11.17
C ASP A 78 6.89 1.00 -11.77
N THR A 79 8.11 1.52 -11.88
CA THR A 79 8.35 2.89 -12.35
C THR A 79 8.74 2.97 -13.82
N GLU A 80 8.98 1.84 -14.50
CA GLU A 80 9.53 1.84 -15.87
C GLU A 80 8.62 2.59 -16.88
N LEU A 81 7.30 2.61 -16.63
CA LEU A 81 6.31 3.25 -17.50
C LEU A 81 5.64 4.49 -16.86
N LEU A 82 6.11 4.95 -15.70
CA LEU A 82 5.49 6.05 -14.97
C LEU A 82 6.16 7.38 -15.26
N THR A 83 5.35 8.43 -15.35
CA THR A 83 5.85 9.80 -15.33
C THR A 83 6.10 10.26 -13.90
N GLU A 84 6.89 11.32 -13.71
CA GLU A 84 7.04 11.94 -12.38
C GLU A 84 5.69 12.41 -11.81
N ALA A 85 4.76 12.85 -12.67
CA ALA A 85 3.42 13.23 -12.25
C ALA A 85 2.63 12.04 -11.68
N ASP A 86 2.81 10.85 -12.25
CA ASP A 86 2.19 9.63 -11.73
C ASP A 86 2.83 9.20 -10.41
N LEU A 87 4.16 9.32 -10.27
CA LEU A 87 4.85 9.08 -9.00
C LEU A 87 4.38 10.03 -7.89
N GLN A 88 4.12 11.30 -8.21
CA GLN A 88 3.56 12.25 -7.23
C GLN A 88 2.14 11.87 -6.78
N LYS A 89 1.29 11.36 -7.69
CA LYS A 89 -0.04 10.84 -7.31
C LYS A 89 0.10 9.64 -6.39
N ILE A 90 1.01 8.71 -6.69
CA ILE A 90 1.22 7.51 -5.89
C ILE A 90 1.77 7.88 -4.50
N ARG A 91 2.70 8.85 -4.40
CA ARG A 91 3.15 9.41 -3.12
C ARG A 91 1.99 9.97 -2.31
N GLN A 92 1.09 10.70 -2.96
CA GLN A 92 -0.09 11.26 -2.30
C GLN A 92 -1.01 10.15 -1.79
N TRP A 93 -1.29 9.11 -2.57
CA TRP A 93 -2.10 7.97 -2.11
C TRP A 93 -1.44 7.18 -1.00
N ALA A 94 -0.12 6.95 -1.09
CA ALA A 94 0.64 6.29 -0.04
C ALA A 94 0.57 7.10 1.27
N LYS A 95 0.63 8.43 1.18
CA LYS A 95 0.44 9.31 2.34
C LYS A 95 -0.98 9.21 2.91
N GLU A 96 -2.01 9.22 2.08
CA GLU A 96 -3.40 9.11 2.53
C GLU A 96 -3.66 7.79 3.27
N ILE A 97 -3.14 6.69 2.73
CA ILE A 97 -3.21 5.37 3.37
C ILE A 97 -2.40 5.37 4.68
N TYR A 98 -1.19 5.93 4.68
CA TYR A 98 -0.37 6.08 5.87
C TYR A 98 -1.14 6.83 6.98
N ASP A 99 -1.71 7.99 6.64
CA ASP A 99 -2.47 8.82 7.56
C ASP A 99 -3.70 8.06 8.08
N TYR A 100 -4.41 7.31 7.22
CA TYR A 100 -5.56 6.49 7.60
C TYR A 100 -5.20 5.39 8.61
N ILE A 101 -4.07 4.70 8.39
CA ILE A 101 -3.57 3.66 9.31
C ILE A 101 -3.31 4.24 10.70
N HIS A 102 -2.71 5.42 10.75
CA HIS A 102 -2.20 6.06 11.96
C HIS A 102 -3.19 7.02 12.64
N ASP A 103 -4.31 7.36 11.98
CA ASP A 103 -5.34 8.16 12.61
C ASP A 103 -6.11 7.32 13.64
N THR A 104 -5.90 7.64 14.91
CA THR A 104 -6.50 6.96 16.08
C THR A 104 -7.89 7.50 16.43
N LYS A 105 -8.48 8.38 15.62
CA LYS A 105 -9.73 9.10 15.95
C LYS A 105 -11.04 8.43 15.53
N LYS A 106 -11.06 7.21 15.01
CA LYS A 106 -12.30 6.42 14.85
C LYS A 106 -12.44 5.35 15.95
N SER A 107 -12.38 5.77 17.20
CA SER A 107 -13.00 5.02 18.31
C SER A 107 -14.07 5.92 18.89
N LEU A 108 -15.29 5.78 18.36
CA LEU A 108 -16.52 6.22 19.02
C LEU A 108 -16.88 5.23 20.13
#